data_AF-A0A0D3JAC4-F1
#
_entry.id   AF-A0A0D3JAC4-F1
#
_cell.length_a   1.000
_cell.length_b   1.000
_cell.length_c   1.000
_cell.angle_alpha   90.00
_cell.angle_beta   90.00
_cell.angle_gamma   90.00
#
_symmetry.space_group_name_H-M   'P 1'
#
loop_
_entity.id
_entity.type
_entity.pdbx_description
1 polymer ?
#
loop_
_entity_poly.entity_id
_entity_poly.type
_entity_poly.pdbx_seq_one_letter_code
_entity_poly.pdbx_strand_id
1 'polypeptide(L)'
;MLSEVRIGPFGEAHALLSKVLGNIVAHPDEAKYRTLKKSNAKIGALLAVSGVKALLIGVGFTEESEAFMLPAELGPAGCAAGLAGLNAQADERQSAESSAKLQAASELQKKQAVEAEKRKLEKLQIQDDAEARKQPGWRAKAAGVKGGRDIVTPSDIGACGNAGG
;
A
#
# COMPACT_ATOMS: atom_id res chain seq x y z
N MET A 1 -3.61 -4.50 26.07
CA MET A 1 -4.37 -3.42 25.41
C MET A 1 -3.45 -2.21 25.18
N LEU A 2 -2.49 -2.29 24.25
CA LEU A 2 -1.54 -1.19 23.94
C LEU A 2 -1.52 -0.85 22.43
N SER A 3 -2.45 -1.41 21.65
CA SER A 3 -2.47 -1.31 20.19
C SER A 3 -3.09 -0.02 19.65
N GLU A 4 -3.76 0.77 20.49
CA GLU A 4 -4.64 1.87 20.02
C GLU A 4 -4.01 3.26 20.05
N VAL A 5 -2.82 3.45 20.63
CA VAL A 5 -2.23 4.79 20.76
C VAL A 5 -1.15 5.02 19.70
N ARG A 6 -1.52 4.98 18.41
CA ARG A 6 -0.63 5.31 17.29
C ARG A 6 -1.25 6.37 16.39
N ILE A 7 -1.53 7.55 16.96
CA ILE A 7 -1.93 8.73 16.19
C ILE A 7 -0.78 9.74 16.28
N GLY A 8 -0.02 9.86 15.19
CA GLY A 8 1.09 10.79 15.03
C GLY A 8 1.96 10.43 13.81
N PRO A 9 2.73 11.38 13.23
CA PRO A 9 3.59 11.14 12.07
C PRO A 9 4.79 10.27 12.47
N PHE A 10 4.63 8.94 12.40
CA PHE A 10 5.66 7.97 12.76
C PHE A 10 7.01 8.26 12.08
N GLY A 11 7.01 8.60 10.78
CA GLY A 11 8.24 8.84 10.02
C GLY A 11 9.07 10.02 10.54
N GLU A 12 8.42 11.13 10.88
CA GLU A 12 9.10 12.32 11.41
C GLU A 12 9.63 12.08 12.83
N ALA A 13 8.81 11.45 13.68
CA ALA A 13 9.20 11.08 15.03
C ALA A 13 10.37 10.08 15.02
N HIS A 14 10.30 9.07 14.15
CA HIS A 14 11.34 8.08 13.93
C HIS A 14 12.66 8.72 13.50
N ALA A 15 12.64 9.60 12.49
CA ALA A 15 13.84 10.26 11.99
C ALA A 15 14.50 11.14 13.07
N LEU A 16 13.69 11.86 13.84
CA LEU A 16 14.19 12.74 14.89
C LEU A 16 14.73 11.94 16.10
N LEU A 17 14.01 10.91 16.55
CA LEU A 17 14.47 10.03 17.64
C LEU A 17 15.74 9.28 17.26
N SER A 18 15.81 8.75 16.03
CA SER A 18 17.01 8.05 15.55
C SER A 18 18.23 8.97 15.58
N LYS A 19 18.06 10.25 15.24
CA LYS A 19 19.12 11.25 15.31
C LYS A 19 19.50 11.58 16.76
N VAL A 20 18.53 11.74 17.64
CA VAL A 20 18.78 12.03 19.06
C VAL A 20 19.54 10.88 19.73
N LEU A 21 19.01 9.66 19.63
CA LEU A 21 19.63 8.47 20.22
C LEU A 21 20.97 8.15 19.55
N GLY A 22 21.05 8.30 18.22
CA GLY A 22 22.29 8.10 17.45
C GLY A 22 23.40 9.06 17.87
N ASN A 23 23.09 10.34 18.11
CA ASN A 23 24.08 11.31 18.61
C ASN A 23 24.60 10.93 20.00
N ILE A 24 23.76 10.42 20.89
CA ILE A 24 24.16 9.98 22.23
C ILE A 24 25.04 8.73 22.15
N VAL A 25 24.72 7.79 21.26
CA VAL A 25 25.53 6.58 21.04
C VAL A 25 26.89 6.93 20.43
N ALA A 26 26.93 7.87 19.46
CA ALA A 26 28.16 8.29 18.79
C ALA A 26 29.05 9.17 19.68
N HIS A 27 28.45 10.00 20.53
CA HIS A 27 29.14 10.95 21.40
C HIS A 27 28.61 10.83 22.83
N PRO A 28 28.95 9.73 23.54
CA PRO A 28 28.40 9.45 24.85
C PRO A 28 28.76 10.54 25.86
N ASP A 29 29.96 11.12 25.80
CA ASP A 29 30.44 12.09 26.80
C ASP A 29 29.91 13.52 26.60
N GLU A 30 29.24 13.80 25.48
CA GLU A 30 28.71 15.13 25.22
C GLU A 30 27.38 15.36 25.93
N ALA A 31 27.45 16.07 27.06
CA ALA A 31 26.28 16.45 27.89
C ALA A 31 25.17 17.17 27.10
N LYS A 32 25.52 17.89 26.02
CA LYS A 32 24.55 18.60 25.17
C LYS A 32 23.52 17.67 24.51
N TYR A 33 23.90 16.41 24.23
CA TYR A 33 23.01 15.42 23.61
C TYR A 33 22.18 14.65 24.63
N ARG A 34 22.59 14.67 25.91
CA ARG A 34 21.86 14.04 27.02
C ARG A 34 20.67 14.86 27.52
N THR A 35 20.51 16.11 27.05
CA THR A 35 19.45 17.01 27.48
C THR A 35 18.54 17.41 26.33
N LEU A 36 17.24 17.11 26.46
CA LEU A 36 16.19 17.46 25.50
C LEU A 36 15.29 18.54 26.10
N LYS A 37 15.46 19.79 25.68
CA LYS A 37 14.67 20.92 26.16
C LYS A 37 13.27 20.92 25.56
N LYS A 38 12.23 21.00 26.41
CA LYS A 38 10.83 21.08 25.97
C LYS A 38 10.52 22.36 25.19
N SER A 39 11.31 23.42 25.40
CA SER A 39 11.18 24.70 24.69
C SER A 39 11.56 24.64 23.21
N ASN A 40 12.28 23.61 22.77
CA ASN A 40 12.57 23.43 21.35
C ASN A 40 11.31 22.91 20.64
N ALA A 41 10.76 23.68 19.71
CA ALA A 41 9.54 23.34 18.98
C ALA A 41 9.55 21.92 18.38
N LYS A 42 10.70 21.45 17.87
CA LYS A 42 10.84 20.09 17.31
C LYS A 42 10.77 19.00 18.39
N ILE A 43 11.38 19.26 19.54
CA ILE A 43 11.33 18.35 20.69
C ILE A 43 9.94 18.37 21.32
N GLY A 44 9.29 19.53 21.41
CA GLY A 44 7.90 19.65 21.87
C GLY A 44 6.94 18.86 20.98
N ALA A 45 7.05 19.00 19.66
CA ALA A 45 6.26 18.23 18.70
C ALA A 45 6.54 16.72 18.82
N LEU A 46 7.80 16.34 19.00
CA LEU A 46 8.19 14.94 19.20
C LEU A 46 7.58 14.33 20.47
N LEU A 47 7.59 15.07 21.58
CA LEU A 47 7.03 14.63 22.86
C LEU A 47 5.50 14.57 22.86
N ALA A 48 4.84 15.25 21.91
CA ALA A 48 3.39 15.15 21.69
C ALA A 48 3.00 13.86 20.96
N VAL A 49 3.93 13.18 20.28
CA VAL A 49 3.67 11.92 19.62
C VAL A 49 3.54 10.81 20.66
N SER A 50 2.45 10.06 20.58
CA SER A 50 2.18 8.92 21.45
C SER A 50 3.34 7.92 21.45
N GLY A 51 3.65 7.38 22.63
CA GLY A 51 4.67 6.35 22.82
C GLY A 51 6.10 6.89 22.89
N VAL A 52 6.37 8.12 22.42
CA VAL A 52 7.72 8.68 22.47
C VAL A 52 8.21 8.90 23.89
N LYS A 53 7.36 9.44 24.77
CA LYS A 53 7.71 9.59 26.19
C LYS A 53 8.03 8.25 26.85
N ALA A 54 7.22 7.23 26.57
CA ALA A 54 7.43 5.88 27.10
C ALA A 54 8.76 5.27 26.62
N LEU A 55 9.10 5.50 25.34
CA LEU A 55 10.39 5.07 24.79
C LEU A 55 11.56 5.79 25.47
N LEU A 56 11.49 7.11 25.63
CA LEU A 56 12.54 7.90 26.29
C LEU A 56 12.74 7.43 27.75
N ILE A 57 11.66 7.23 28.50
CA ILE A 57 11.71 6.69 29.87
C ILE A 57 12.31 5.29 29.88
N GLY A 58 11.91 4.41 28.95
CA GLY A 58 12.46 3.05 28.84
C GLY A 58 13.94 3.00 28.46
N VAL A 59 14.43 4.01 27.75
CA VAL A 59 15.85 4.20 27.42
C VAL A 59 16.65 4.70 28.63
N GLY A 60 15.98 5.28 29.63
CA GLY A 60 16.59 5.80 30.85
C GLY A 60 16.54 7.32 31.01
N PHE A 61 15.82 8.05 30.14
CA PHE A 61 15.60 9.48 30.36
C PHE A 61 14.68 9.71 31.56
N THR A 62 15.03 10.70 32.38
CA THR A 62 14.19 11.22 33.44
C THR A 62 13.49 12.49 32.97
N GLU A 63 12.17 12.56 33.22
CA GLU A 63 11.38 13.76 32.93
C GLU A 63 11.56 14.79 34.04
N GLU A 64 12.19 15.91 33.72
CA GLU A 64 12.25 17.12 34.55
C GLU A 64 11.13 18.10 34.12
N SER A 65 10.92 19.16 34.90
CA SER A 65 9.89 20.19 34.61
C SER A 65 10.08 20.81 33.21
N GLU A 66 11.31 21.16 32.85
CA GLU A 66 11.63 21.88 31.60
C GLU A 66 12.35 21.06 30.52
N ALA A 67 12.86 19.87 30.86
CA ALA A 67 13.66 19.05 29.95
C ALA A 67 13.51 17.55 30.23
N PHE A 68 13.93 16.71 29.28
CA PHE A 68 14.26 15.31 29.55
C PHE A 68 15.78 15.18 29.63
N MET A 69 16.28 14.53 30.68
CA MET A 69 17.72 14.35 30.89
C MET A 69 18.08 12.89 30.97
N LEU A 70 19.21 12.50 30.40
CA LEU A 70 19.80 11.19 30.56
C LEU A 70 20.91 11.27 31.63
N PRO A 71 20.76 10.60 32.78
CA PRO A 71 21.79 10.55 33.83
C PRO A 71 23.12 10.03 33.30
N ALA A 72 24.24 10.57 33.80
CA ALA A 72 25.56 10.18 33.31
C ALA A 72 25.96 8.74 33.63
N GLU A 73 25.39 8.19 34.70
CA GLU A 73 25.55 6.80 35.14
C GLU A 73 24.92 5.80 34.15
N LEU A 74 23.93 6.24 33.37
CA LEU A 74 23.29 5.42 32.36
C LEU A 74 24.11 5.53 31.07
N GLY A 75 24.93 4.50 30.83
CA GLY A 75 25.73 4.39 29.61
C GLY A 75 24.87 4.30 28.32
N PRO A 76 25.50 4.42 27.14
CA PRO A 76 24.80 4.48 25.85
C PRO A 76 24.04 3.18 25.48
N ALA A 77 24.16 2.12 26.27
CA ALA A 77 23.53 0.82 26.03
C ALA A 77 21.99 0.92 25.92
N GLY A 78 21.34 1.68 26.79
CA GLY A 78 19.89 1.91 26.72
C GLY A 78 19.48 2.64 25.43
N CYS A 79 20.27 3.63 25.02
CA CYS A 79 20.05 4.38 23.78
C CYS A 79 20.26 3.51 22.54
N ALA A 80 21.26 2.65 22.55
CA ALA A 80 21.53 1.70 21.48
C ALA A 80 20.41 0.65 21.34
N ALA A 81 19.92 0.11 22.45
CA ALA A 81 18.78 -0.81 22.46
C ALA A 81 17.49 -0.14 21.96
N GLY A 82 17.20 1.09 22.43
CA GLY A 82 16.08 1.88 21.96
C GLY A 82 16.15 2.19 20.46
N LEU A 83 17.35 2.53 19.95
CA LEU A 83 17.59 2.76 18.53
C LEU A 83 17.39 1.49 17.69
N ALA A 84 17.89 0.35 18.16
CA ALA A 84 17.70 -0.94 17.50
C ALA A 84 16.22 -1.34 17.42
N GLY A 85 15.47 -1.17 18.51
CA GLY A 85 14.03 -1.44 18.53
C GLY A 85 13.24 -0.50 17.60
N LEU A 86 13.63 0.78 17.54
CA LEU A 86 13.02 1.76 16.66
C LEU A 86 13.25 1.43 15.18
N ASN A 87 14.47 1.05 14.81
CA ASN A 87 14.82 0.62 13.45
C ASN A 87 14.07 -0.68 13.08
N ALA A 88 14.02 -1.66 13.97
CA ALA A 88 13.27 -2.90 13.73
C ALA A 88 11.78 -2.61 13.45
N GLN A 89 11.19 -1.64 14.16
CA GLN A 89 9.80 -1.23 13.92
C GLN A 89 9.62 -0.51 12.56
N ALA A 90 10.62 0.24 12.11
CA ALA A 90 10.61 0.85 10.78
C ALA A 90 10.75 -0.19 9.67
N ASP A 91 11.66 -1.16 9.84
CA ASP A 91 11.87 -2.26 8.91
C ASP A 91 10.62 -3.14 8.79
N GLU A 92 9.96 -3.45 9.90
CA GLU A 92 8.70 -4.21 9.90
C GLU A 92 7.62 -3.48 9.10
N ARG A 93 7.48 -2.16 9.29
CA ARG A 93 6.52 -1.34 8.53
C ARG A 93 6.85 -1.30 7.04
N GLN A 94 8.13 -1.10 6.70
CA GLN A 94 8.58 -1.05 5.31
C GLN A 94 8.39 -2.40 4.62
N SER A 95 8.69 -3.51 5.30
CA SER A 95 8.48 -4.86 4.79
C SER A 95 6.99 -5.16 4.58
N ALA A 96 6.13 -4.76 5.52
CA ALA A 96 4.67 -4.90 5.39
C ALA A 96 4.14 -4.06 4.20
N GLU A 97 4.59 -2.82 4.06
CA GLU A 97 4.18 -1.97 2.92
C GLU A 97 4.68 -2.53 1.58
N SER A 98 5.93 -2.98 1.53
CA SER A 98 6.52 -3.56 0.31
C SER A 98 5.81 -4.85 -0.11
N SER A 99 5.49 -5.73 0.85
CA SER A 99 4.76 -6.97 0.59
C SER A 99 3.34 -6.70 0.12
N ALA A 100 2.63 -5.74 0.73
CA ALA A 100 1.30 -5.32 0.28
C ALA A 100 1.34 -4.75 -1.15
N LYS A 101 2.34 -3.91 -1.46
CA LYS A 101 2.53 -3.37 -2.82
C LYS A 101 2.83 -4.47 -3.84
N LEU A 102 3.68 -5.44 -3.51
CA LEU A 102 4.01 -6.56 -4.38
C LEU A 102 2.80 -7.46 -4.62
N GLN A 103 2.01 -7.73 -3.57
CA GLN A 103 0.77 -8.49 -3.70
C GLN A 103 -0.22 -7.78 -4.62
N ALA A 104 -0.49 -6.49 -4.38
CA ALA A 104 -1.39 -5.69 -5.22
C ALA A 104 -0.92 -5.62 -6.68
N ALA A 105 0.38 -5.45 -6.92
CA ALA A 105 0.95 -5.47 -8.26
C ALA A 105 0.76 -6.84 -8.94
N SER A 106 0.99 -7.94 -8.21
CA SER A 106 0.83 -9.28 -8.75
C SER A 106 -0.63 -9.60 -9.11
N GLU A 107 -1.60 -9.13 -8.31
CA GLU A 107 -3.02 -9.30 -8.57
C GLU A 107 -3.47 -8.51 -9.80
N LEU A 108 -2.97 -7.28 -9.94
CA LEU A 108 -3.25 -6.45 -11.10
C LEU A 108 -2.67 -7.07 -12.37
N GLN A 109 -1.44 -7.60 -12.32
CA GLN A 109 -0.84 -8.33 -13.45
C GLN A 109 -1.65 -9.57 -13.83
N LYS A 110 -2.13 -10.35 -12.85
CA LYS A 110 -2.99 -11.52 -13.12
C LYS A 110 -4.31 -11.12 -13.79
N LYS A 111 -4.96 -10.05 -13.31
CA LYS A 111 -6.20 -9.54 -13.92
C LYS A 111 -5.96 -9.08 -15.35
N GLN A 112 -4.88 -8.34 -15.58
CA GLN A 112 -4.50 -7.90 -16.93
C GLN A 112 -4.18 -9.07 -17.87
N ALA A 113 -3.51 -10.13 -17.38
CA ALA A 113 -3.24 -11.32 -18.17
C ALA A 113 -4.52 -12.05 -18.57
N VAL A 114 -5.47 -12.22 -17.64
CA VAL A 114 -6.77 -12.84 -17.92
C VAL A 114 -7.57 -12.02 -18.92
N GLU A 115 -7.59 -10.69 -18.78
CA GLU A 115 -8.28 -9.80 -19.72
C GLU A 115 -7.63 -9.84 -21.11
N ALA A 116 -6.30 -9.84 -21.18
CA ALA A 116 -5.56 -9.96 -22.43
C ALA A 116 -5.87 -11.29 -23.16
N GLU A 117 -5.93 -12.40 -22.43
CA GLU A 117 -6.31 -13.70 -23.00
C GLU A 117 -7.77 -13.70 -23.50
N LYS A 118 -8.72 -13.16 -22.73
CA LYS A 118 -10.12 -13.02 -23.18
C LYS A 118 -10.21 -12.23 -24.48
N ARG A 119 -9.51 -11.11 -24.57
CA ARG A 119 -9.49 -10.25 -25.76
C ARG A 119 -8.89 -10.95 -26.98
N LYS A 120 -7.88 -11.81 -26.79
CA LYS A 120 -7.33 -12.63 -27.88
C LYS A 120 -8.36 -13.64 -28.38
N LEU A 121 -9.05 -14.34 -27.47
CA LEU A 121 -10.08 -15.31 -27.82
C LEU A 121 -11.24 -14.66 -28.58
N GLU A 122 -11.74 -13.52 -28.10
CA GLU A 122 -12.79 -12.75 -28.78
C GLU A 122 -12.36 -12.35 -30.20
N LYS A 123 -11.10 -11.91 -30.37
CA LYS A 123 -10.56 -11.55 -31.68
C LYS A 123 -10.49 -12.74 -32.63
N LEU A 124 -10.09 -13.91 -32.15
CA LEU A 124 -10.05 -15.14 -32.95
C LEU A 124 -11.47 -15.56 -33.38
N GLN A 125 -12.44 -15.52 -32.47
CA GLN A 125 -13.84 -15.85 -32.80
C GLN A 125 -14.42 -14.91 -33.87
N ILE A 126 -14.09 -13.61 -33.82
CA ILE A 126 -14.51 -12.64 -34.84
C ILE A 126 -13.86 -12.96 -36.19
N GLN A 127 -12.59 -13.37 -36.21
CA GLN A 127 -11.89 -13.74 -37.43
C GLN A 127 -12.47 -15.01 -38.06
N ASP A 128 -12.69 -16.06 -37.27
CA ASP A 128 -13.32 -17.31 -37.71
C ASP A 128 -14.71 -17.05 -38.30
N ASP A 129 -15.52 -16.23 -37.62
CA ASP A 129 -16.85 -15.83 -38.09
C ASP A 129 -16.78 -14.99 -39.39
N ALA A 130 -15.80 -14.09 -39.50
CA ALA A 130 -15.57 -13.32 -40.73
C ALA A 130 -15.09 -14.19 -41.91
N GLU A 131 -14.32 -15.25 -41.65
CA GLU A 131 -13.90 -16.21 -42.67
C GLU A 131 -15.06 -17.13 -43.10
N ALA A 132 -15.87 -17.60 -42.15
CA ALA A 132 -17.06 -18.38 -42.45
C ALA A 132 -18.03 -17.64 -43.38
N ARG A 133 -18.17 -16.31 -43.21
CA ARG A 133 -18.96 -15.45 -44.11
C ARG A 133 -18.48 -15.40 -45.56
N LYS A 134 -17.20 -15.70 -45.81
CA LYS A 134 -16.60 -15.67 -47.15
C LYS A 134 -16.77 -17.00 -47.91
N GLN A 135 -17.18 -18.07 -47.21
CA GLN A 135 -17.31 -19.39 -47.82
C GLN A 135 -18.51 -19.43 -48.79
N PRO A 136 -18.35 -20.06 -49.98
CA PRO A 136 -19.45 -20.20 -50.93
C PRO A 136 -20.58 -21.04 -50.33
N GLY A 137 -21.81 -20.54 -50.41
CA GLY A 137 -23.00 -21.17 -49.82
C GLY A 137 -23.33 -20.70 -48.39
N TRP A 138 -22.57 -19.77 -47.81
CA TRP A 138 -22.92 -19.14 -46.54
C TRP A 138 -24.27 -18.40 -46.61
N ARG A 139 -25.12 -18.59 -45.60
CA ARG A 139 -26.42 -17.91 -45.44
C ARG A 139 -26.55 -17.32 -44.05
N ALA A 140 -27.13 -16.13 -43.95
CA ALA A 140 -27.40 -15.50 -42.66
C ALA A 140 -28.39 -16.34 -41.85
N LYS A 141 -28.08 -16.53 -40.57
CA LYS A 141 -28.93 -17.25 -39.61
C LYS A 141 -29.66 -16.24 -38.74
N ALA A 142 -30.89 -16.57 -38.32
CA ALA A 142 -31.64 -15.75 -37.39
C ALA A 142 -30.82 -15.46 -36.12
N ALA A 143 -30.74 -14.18 -35.74
CA ALA A 143 -29.94 -13.73 -34.60
C ALA A 143 -30.37 -14.45 -33.31
N GLY A 144 -29.41 -15.01 -32.58
CA GLY A 144 -29.65 -15.67 -31.29
C GLY A 144 -29.86 -17.19 -31.32
N VAL A 145 -29.87 -17.85 -32.50
CA VAL A 145 -30.01 -19.31 -32.58
C VAL A 145 -28.76 -19.95 -33.21
N LYS A 146 -27.87 -20.49 -32.38
CA LYS A 146 -26.75 -21.32 -32.84
C LYS A 146 -27.34 -22.57 -33.51
N GLY A 147 -27.16 -22.69 -34.84
CA GLY A 147 -27.80 -23.74 -35.63
C GLY A 147 -29.22 -23.41 -36.13
N GLY A 148 -29.63 -22.13 -36.10
CA GLY A 148 -30.93 -21.69 -36.55
C GLY A 148 -31.23 -21.93 -38.04
N ARG A 149 -32.49 -21.73 -38.42
CA ARG A 149 -32.94 -21.77 -39.82
C ARG A 149 -32.27 -20.65 -40.61
N ASP A 150 -32.00 -20.91 -41.89
CA ASP A 150 -31.52 -19.87 -42.82
C ASP A 150 -32.57 -18.77 -42.96
N ILE A 151 -32.13 -17.52 -42.94
CA ILE A 151 -32.94 -16.39 -43.34
C ILE A 151 -32.96 -16.40 -44.88
N VAL A 152 -34.13 -16.63 -45.45
CA VAL A 152 -34.32 -16.66 -46.91
C VAL A 152 -35.25 -15.53 -47.35
N THR A 153 -36.09 -15.04 -46.45
CA THR A 153 -37.10 -14.00 -46.71
C THR A 153 -37.15 -12.97 -45.57
N PRO A 154 -37.65 -11.74 -45.83
CA PRO A 154 -37.87 -10.74 -44.79
C PRO A 154 -38.83 -11.20 -43.67
N SER A 155 -39.70 -12.17 -43.94
CA SER A 155 -40.59 -12.78 -42.95
C SER A 155 -39.84 -13.60 -41.91
N ASP A 156 -38.69 -14.19 -42.26
CA ASP A 156 -37.91 -15.06 -41.37
C ASP A 156 -37.25 -14.29 -40.20
N ILE A 157 -37.16 -12.96 -40.30
CA ILE A 157 -36.66 -12.05 -39.25
C ILE A 157 -37.76 -11.16 -38.66
N GLY A 158 -39.03 -11.41 -38.99
CA GLY A 158 -40.15 -10.58 -38.52
C GLY A 158 -40.17 -9.15 -39.07
N ALA A 159 -39.40 -8.86 -40.13
CA ALA A 159 -39.36 -7.53 -40.76
C ALA A 159 -40.52 -7.28 -41.74
N CYS A 160 -41.39 -8.28 -41.96
CA CYS A 160 -42.67 -8.06 -42.63
C CYS A 160 -43.61 -7.34 -41.67
N GLY A 161 -43.47 -6.01 -41.65
CA GLY A 161 -44.43 -5.14 -40.99
C GLY A 161 -45.83 -5.40 -41.52
N ASN A 162 -46.77 -5.54 -40.60
CA ASN A 162 -48.18 -5.34 -40.88
C ASN A 162 -48.35 -3.87 -41.29
N ALA A 163 -48.17 -3.56 -42.58
CA ALA A 163 -48.66 -2.33 -43.18
C ALA A 163 -50.18 -2.44 -43.28
N GLY A 164 -50.85 -2.31 -42.13
CA GLY A 164 -52.30 -2.19 -42.04
C GLY A 164 -52.61 -0.85 -41.37
N GLY A 165 -52.98 0.14 -42.19
CA GLY A 165 -53.76 1.28 -41.75
C GLY A 165 -55.23 0.89 -41.56
#